data_AF-A0A972MYA9-F1
#
_entry.id   AF-A0A972MYA9-F1
#
_cell.length_a   1.000
_cell.length_b   1.000
_cell.length_c   1.000
_cell.angle_alpha   90.00
_cell.angle_beta   90.00
_cell.angle_gamma   90.00
#
_symmetry.space_group_name_H-M   'P 1'
#
loop_
_entity.id
_entity.type
_entity.pdbx_description
1 polymer ?
#
loop_
_entity_poly.entity_id
_entity_poly.type
_entity_poly.pdbx_seq_one_letter_code
_entity_poly.pdbx_strand_id
1 'polypeptide(L)'
;MRKVVLALFVGFLLLQGCKKTEEITIQSGTVEEFSVAVDPTMGIITPKALIYLPPNYDPNGKYPVIYLLHGFGGDYKTYVYFNGVHEILDYMISTGQMDPVIVVMPDGRNLVGGSFYTNSHLYIPSTNSYDSTLIPTVFGKYETFIMDSLMAQVERTYPVDTTRRAIMGLSMGSYGSSKLWLKYPGKFVAVALHSGPLAFDSLINVDIIDSMLSDFDDGRLPLWIKDYLGYERRWATLGNGLSAAFSPRVVAYRDPSDWRVIENCFYSPNGLDSINGEVLLDTITIRGMKLCVGVRFPFTYDTAGKPLASCIDPALPDNFTKRALTETYCTWKAFHDPQTLIDTALSRDAAGFQSTKVYIDVGKRDELTLLAHNRGFKQTLLDKGLARENLVYVEFDGAVGYPADMFPGLHSNWLYIRLGKAFTFINRVFKGEDIKAGDYDQAEGNDYE
;
A
#
# COMPACT_ATOMS: atom_id res chain seq x y z
N MET A 1 69.25 -20.95 12.79
CA MET A 1 68.07 -21.76 12.41
C MET A 1 66.73 -21.14 12.83
N ARG A 2 66.49 -20.73 14.09
CA ARG A 2 65.18 -20.16 14.53
C ARG A 2 64.65 -18.96 13.73
N LYS A 3 65.52 -18.02 13.30
CA LYS A 3 65.10 -16.84 12.51
C LYS A 3 64.69 -17.18 11.06
N VAL A 4 65.26 -18.25 10.49
CA VAL A 4 64.94 -18.70 9.13
C VAL A 4 63.62 -19.46 9.10
N VAL A 5 63.35 -20.27 10.13
CA VAL A 5 62.06 -20.97 10.28
C VAL A 5 60.91 -19.99 10.49
N LEU A 6 61.10 -18.93 11.29
CA LEU A 6 60.07 -17.91 11.50
C LEU A 6 59.78 -17.10 10.21
N ALA A 7 60.81 -16.77 9.43
CA ALA A 7 60.64 -16.08 8.15
C ALA A 7 59.90 -16.94 7.11
N LEU A 8 60.18 -18.25 7.06
CA LEU A 8 59.45 -19.19 6.19
C LEU A 8 58.01 -19.41 6.64
N PHE A 9 57.75 -19.42 7.95
CA PHE A 9 56.39 -19.56 8.50
C PHE A 9 55.54 -18.30 8.25
N VAL A 10 56.11 -17.10 8.40
CA VAL A 10 55.46 -15.83 8.08
C VAL A 10 55.23 -15.68 6.57
N GLY A 11 56.19 -16.11 5.74
CA GLY A 11 56.03 -16.15 4.28
C GLY A 11 54.91 -17.09 3.83
N PHE A 12 54.75 -18.25 4.47
CA PHE A 12 53.66 -19.19 4.19
C PHE A 12 52.29 -18.66 4.64
N LEU A 13 52.21 -17.97 5.78
CA LEU A 13 50.99 -17.30 6.25
C LEU A 13 50.57 -16.12 5.35
N LEU A 14 51.53 -15.36 4.81
CA LEU A 14 51.25 -14.27 3.85
C LEU A 14 50.78 -14.82 2.49
N LEU A 15 51.26 -15.99 2.06
CA LEU A 15 50.80 -16.66 0.83
C LEU A 15 49.43 -17.32 0.99
N GLN A 16 49.03 -17.71 2.20
CA GLN A 16 47.66 -18.18 2.49
C GLN A 16 46.66 -17.03 2.75
N GLY A 17 47.14 -15.80 2.90
CA GLY A 17 46.31 -14.61 3.16
C GLY A 17 45.61 -14.03 1.93
N CYS A 18 46.02 -14.39 0.72
CA CYS A 18 45.27 -14.06 -0.49
C CYS A 18 44.13 -15.07 -0.67
N LYS A 19 43.07 -14.95 0.15
CA LYS A 19 41.76 -15.48 -0.26
C LYS A 19 41.47 -14.88 -1.63
N LYS A 20 41.29 -15.75 -2.63
CA LYS A 20 40.80 -15.38 -3.96
C LYS A 20 39.52 -14.58 -3.73
N THR A 21 39.56 -13.26 -3.90
CA THR A 21 38.35 -12.45 -4.01
C THR A 21 37.69 -12.93 -5.29
N GLU A 22 36.66 -13.75 -5.17
CA GLU A 22 35.80 -14.02 -6.31
C GLU A 22 35.13 -12.69 -6.66
N GLU A 23 35.56 -12.08 -7.75
CA GLU A 23 34.87 -10.93 -8.33
C GLU A 23 33.49 -11.42 -8.78
N ILE A 24 32.46 -11.12 -7.99
CA ILE A 24 31.07 -11.36 -8.38
C ILE A 24 30.73 -10.31 -9.44
N THR A 25 30.53 -10.76 -10.68
CA THR A 25 30.00 -9.90 -11.74
C THR A 25 28.49 -9.80 -11.56
N ILE A 26 28.00 -8.59 -11.30
CA ILE A 26 26.56 -8.33 -11.25
C ILE A 26 26.01 -8.35 -12.67
N GLN A 27 25.09 -9.27 -12.92
CA GLN A 27 24.37 -9.35 -14.19
C GLN A 27 23.09 -8.54 -14.06
N SER A 28 22.77 -7.76 -15.10
CA SER A 28 21.57 -6.94 -15.10
C SER A 28 20.37 -7.68 -15.67
N GLY A 29 19.24 -7.57 -14.99
CA GLY A 29 17.94 -7.92 -15.51
C GLY A 29 17.44 -6.91 -16.52
N THR A 30 16.24 -7.13 -17.05
CA THR A 30 15.57 -6.22 -17.98
C THR A 30 14.33 -5.64 -17.33
N VAL A 31 14.12 -4.33 -17.46
CA VAL A 31 12.86 -3.68 -17.10
C VAL A 31 12.14 -3.27 -18.38
N GLU A 32 10.91 -3.70 -18.55
CA GLU A 32 10.07 -3.33 -19.69
C GLU A 32 8.73 -2.77 -19.27
N GLU A 33 8.19 -1.86 -20.09
CA GLU A 33 6.85 -1.32 -19.89
C GLU A 33 5.81 -2.27 -20.49
N PHE A 34 4.81 -2.63 -19.69
CA PHE A 34 3.73 -3.54 -20.06
C PHE A 34 2.40 -2.81 -20.06
N SER A 35 1.75 -2.75 -21.21
CA SER A 35 0.40 -2.17 -21.34
C SER A 35 -0.65 -3.24 -21.15
N VAL A 36 -1.64 -2.96 -20.30
CA VAL A 36 -2.71 -3.90 -19.94
C VAL A 36 -3.96 -3.52 -20.73
N ALA A 37 -4.51 -4.47 -21.48
CA ALA A 37 -5.81 -4.27 -22.11
C ALA A 37 -6.90 -4.29 -21.03
N VAL A 38 -7.63 -3.19 -20.87
CA VAL A 38 -8.73 -3.07 -19.90
C VAL A 38 -9.98 -2.54 -20.58
N ASP A 39 -11.14 -2.85 -20.02
CA ASP A 39 -12.38 -2.19 -20.40
C ASP A 39 -12.29 -0.71 -20.01
N PRO A 40 -12.48 0.25 -20.94
CA PRO A 40 -12.46 1.68 -20.63
C PRO A 40 -13.45 2.08 -19.53
N THR A 41 -14.53 1.33 -19.35
CA THR A 41 -15.51 1.53 -18.26
C THR A 41 -14.96 1.18 -16.88
N MET A 42 -13.77 0.58 -16.78
CA MET A 42 -13.05 0.46 -15.51
C MET A 42 -12.43 1.78 -15.07
N GLY A 43 -12.28 2.75 -15.97
CA GLY A 43 -11.76 4.08 -15.68
C GLY A 43 -10.35 4.09 -15.08
N ILE A 44 -9.52 3.15 -15.50
CA ILE A 44 -8.09 3.12 -15.16
C ILE A 44 -7.40 4.18 -16.02
N ILE A 45 -6.76 5.16 -15.37
CA ILE A 45 -6.13 6.30 -16.05
C ILE A 45 -4.93 5.84 -16.87
N THR A 46 -4.12 4.98 -16.26
CA THR A 46 -2.88 4.48 -16.84
C THR A 46 -2.84 2.96 -16.65
N PRO A 47 -3.45 2.17 -17.56
CA PRO A 47 -3.46 0.71 -17.43
C PRO A 47 -2.10 0.14 -17.85
N LYS A 48 -1.07 0.38 -17.03
CA LYS A 48 0.32 -0.03 -17.29
C LYS A 48 0.96 -0.64 -16.05
N ALA A 49 2.04 -1.38 -16.29
CA ALA A 49 2.97 -1.86 -15.29
C ALA A 49 4.41 -1.75 -15.82
N LEU A 50 5.39 -1.76 -14.92
CA LEU A 50 6.75 -2.17 -15.27
C LEU A 50 6.93 -3.64 -14.90
N ILE A 51 7.60 -4.39 -15.76
CA ILE A 51 7.95 -5.80 -15.55
C ILE A 51 9.46 -5.90 -15.47
N TYR A 52 9.95 -6.39 -14.34
CA TYR A 52 11.35 -6.81 -14.20
C TYR A 52 11.46 -8.29 -14.57
N LEU A 53 12.37 -8.58 -15.49
CA LEU A 53 12.80 -9.91 -15.88
C LEU A 53 14.21 -10.15 -15.34
N PRO A 54 14.48 -11.30 -14.69
CA PRO A 54 15.76 -11.55 -14.05
C PRO A 54 16.90 -11.68 -15.08
N PRO A 55 18.17 -11.55 -14.66
CA PRO A 55 19.31 -11.86 -15.50
C PRO A 55 19.19 -13.26 -16.12
N ASN A 56 19.56 -13.39 -17.39
CA ASN A 56 19.42 -14.63 -18.18
C ASN A 56 17.98 -15.17 -18.23
N TYR A 57 16.98 -14.30 -18.26
CA TYR A 57 15.59 -14.68 -18.47
C TYR A 57 15.42 -15.58 -19.71
N ASP A 58 14.76 -16.72 -19.51
CA ASP A 58 14.38 -17.70 -20.54
C ASP A 58 12.86 -17.67 -20.72
N PRO A 59 12.34 -17.30 -21.91
CA PRO A 59 10.90 -17.32 -22.16
C PRO A 59 10.25 -18.71 -22.07
N ASN A 60 11.05 -19.79 -22.06
CA ASN A 60 10.57 -21.17 -21.83
C ASN A 60 10.76 -21.65 -20.39
N GLY A 61 11.26 -20.79 -19.50
CA GLY A 61 11.49 -21.10 -18.10
C GLY A 61 10.19 -21.24 -17.29
N LYS A 62 10.29 -21.15 -15.97
CA LYS A 62 9.12 -21.05 -15.09
C LYS A 62 9.50 -20.30 -13.81
N TYR A 63 9.04 -19.05 -13.68
CA TYR A 63 9.49 -18.14 -12.63
C TYR A 63 8.41 -17.90 -11.58
N PRO A 64 8.77 -17.82 -10.29
CA PRO A 64 7.87 -17.20 -9.32
C PRO A 64 7.62 -15.72 -9.69
N VAL A 65 6.53 -15.15 -9.17
CA VAL A 65 6.15 -13.76 -9.46
C VAL A 65 5.86 -12.98 -8.19
N ILE A 66 6.31 -11.73 -8.15
CA ILE A 66 6.02 -10.76 -7.09
C ILE A 66 5.25 -9.58 -7.68
N TYR A 67 4.07 -9.29 -7.15
CA TYR A 67 3.33 -8.07 -7.46
C TYR A 67 3.70 -6.99 -6.42
N LEU A 68 4.38 -5.95 -6.85
CA LEU A 68 4.96 -4.90 -6.02
C LEU A 68 4.18 -3.59 -6.18
N LEU A 69 3.37 -3.26 -5.16
CA LEU A 69 2.41 -2.17 -5.14
C LEU A 69 3.01 -0.90 -4.54
N HIS A 70 2.97 0.21 -5.28
CA HIS A 70 3.55 1.50 -4.88
C HIS A 70 2.74 2.23 -3.80
N GLY A 71 3.41 3.17 -3.12
CA GLY A 71 2.79 4.07 -2.16
C GLY A 71 1.98 5.20 -2.81
N PHE A 72 1.20 5.92 -2.01
CA PHE A 72 0.44 7.07 -2.50
C PHE A 72 1.37 8.14 -3.10
N GLY A 73 0.95 8.79 -4.19
CA GLY A 73 1.74 9.76 -4.94
C GLY A 73 2.71 9.14 -5.96
N GLY A 74 3.00 7.84 -5.82
CA GLY A 74 3.74 7.06 -6.81
C GLY A 74 2.89 6.61 -8.00
N ASP A 75 3.51 5.83 -8.87
CA ASP A 75 2.93 5.16 -10.04
C ASP A 75 3.75 3.89 -10.38
N TYR A 76 3.45 3.24 -11.51
CA TYR A 76 4.14 2.03 -11.97
C TYR A 76 5.65 2.18 -12.20
N LYS A 77 6.16 3.43 -12.27
CA LYS A 77 7.57 3.75 -12.49
C LYS A 77 8.34 3.97 -11.20
N THR A 78 7.65 4.19 -10.08
CA THR A 78 8.25 4.60 -8.80
C THR A 78 9.41 3.69 -8.37
N TYR A 79 9.19 2.38 -8.34
CA TYR A 79 10.19 1.43 -7.83
C TYR A 79 11.47 1.34 -8.66
N VAL A 80 11.36 1.51 -9.98
CA VAL A 80 12.54 1.41 -10.86
C VAL A 80 13.33 2.70 -10.84
N TYR A 81 12.67 3.84 -11.06
CA TYR A 81 13.38 5.10 -11.29
C TYR A 81 13.68 5.90 -10.02
N PHE A 82 12.94 5.66 -8.94
CA PHE A 82 13.15 6.37 -7.67
C PHE A 82 13.71 5.46 -6.57
N ASN A 83 13.51 4.14 -6.65
CA ASN A 83 13.95 3.22 -5.60
C ASN A 83 14.96 2.17 -6.08
N GLY A 84 15.35 2.15 -7.36
CA GLY A 84 16.39 1.23 -7.86
C GLY A 84 16.09 -0.25 -7.60
N VAL A 85 14.83 -0.68 -7.54
CA VAL A 85 14.48 -2.06 -7.13
C VAL A 85 15.11 -3.12 -8.04
N HIS A 86 15.22 -2.83 -9.33
CA HIS A 86 15.90 -3.69 -10.30
C HIS A 86 17.38 -3.91 -9.93
N GLU A 87 18.09 -2.90 -9.42
CA GLU A 87 19.49 -3.03 -8.98
C GLU A 87 19.62 -3.90 -7.73
N ILE A 88 18.67 -3.79 -6.79
CA ILE A 88 18.58 -4.66 -5.61
C ILE A 88 18.41 -6.12 -6.06
N LEU A 89 17.48 -6.37 -6.98
CA LEU A 89 17.22 -7.70 -7.51
C LEU A 89 18.39 -8.25 -8.30
N ASP A 90 19.03 -7.45 -9.15
CA ASP A 90 20.23 -7.83 -9.90
C ASP A 90 21.36 -8.26 -8.97
N TYR A 91 21.59 -7.49 -7.90
CA TYR A 91 22.56 -7.83 -6.88
C TYR A 91 22.20 -9.12 -6.13
N MET A 92 20.96 -9.22 -5.63
CA MET A 92 20.52 -10.38 -4.86
C MET A 92 20.52 -11.66 -5.69
N ILE A 93 20.13 -11.59 -6.97
CA ILE A 93 20.15 -12.74 -7.89
C ILE A 93 21.59 -13.11 -8.24
N SER A 94 22.45 -12.15 -8.57
CA SER A 94 23.85 -12.41 -8.93
C SER A 94 24.67 -12.96 -7.75
N THR A 95 24.28 -12.64 -6.52
CA THR A 95 24.92 -13.14 -5.29
C THR A 95 24.25 -14.40 -4.70
N GLY A 96 23.19 -14.91 -5.33
CA GLY A 96 22.48 -16.11 -4.88
C GLY A 96 21.60 -15.92 -3.63
N GLN A 97 21.30 -14.68 -3.25
CA GLN A 97 20.38 -14.34 -2.17
C GLN A 97 18.91 -14.45 -2.59
N MET A 98 18.63 -14.29 -3.89
CA MET A 98 17.29 -14.40 -4.49
C MET A 98 17.37 -15.33 -5.71
N ASP A 99 16.47 -16.31 -5.82
CA ASP A 99 16.34 -17.09 -7.05
C ASP A 99 15.74 -16.20 -8.17
N PRO A 100 16.01 -16.46 -9.46
CA PRO A 100 15.43 -15.69 -10.55
C PRO A 100 13.90 -15.53 -10.43
N VAL A 101 13.41 -14.29 -10.49
CA VAL A 101 12.02 -13.93 -10.20
C VAL A 101 11.52 -12.86 -11.16
N ILE A 102 10.23 -12.92 -11.51
CA ILE A 102 9.56 -11.83 -12.24
C ILE A 102 8.93 -10.88 -11.22
N VAL A 103 9.14 -9.58 -11.37
CA VAL A 103 8.49 -8.56 -10.52
C VAL A 103 7.60 -7.66 -11.36
N VAL A 104 6.32 -7.58 -10.98
CA VAL A 104 5.28 -6.78 -11.65
C VAL A 104 4.98 -5.56 -10.80
N MET A 105 5.18 -4.37 -11.35
CA MET A 105 4.99 -3.09 -10.66
C MET A 105 3.87 -2.31 -11.35
N PRO A 106 2.60 -2.50 -10.95
CA PRO A 106 1.46 -1.91 -11.64
C PRO A 106 1.14 -0.49 -11.20
N ASP A 107 0.46 0.25 -12.08
CA ASP A 107 -0.05 1.57 -11.77
C ASP A 107 -1.30 1.48 -10.87
N GLY A 108 -1.24 2.10 -9.71
CA GLY A 108 -2.33 2.26 -8.76
C GLY A 108 -2.76 3.72 -8.58
N ARG A 109 -2.25 4.65 -9.40
CA ARG A 109 -2.49 6.08 -9.30
C ARG A 109 -3.78 6.49 -10.00
N ASN A 110 -4.69 7.11 -9.25
CA ASN A 110 -5.86 7.79 -9.80
C ASN A 110 -5.65 9.32 -9.85
N LEU A 111 -6.70 10.10 -10.14
CA LEU A 111 -6.61 11.55 -10.35
C LEU A 111 -6.16 12.34 -9.11
N VAL A 112 -6.28 11.76 -7.92
CA VAL A 112 -5.88 12.41 -6.65
C VAL A 112 -4.60 11.82 -6.05
N GLY A 113 -3.93 10.91 -6.76
CA GLY A 113 -2.60 10.42 -6.38
C GLY A 113 -2.52 8.97 -5.90
N GLY A 114 -3.64 8.27 -5.74
CA GLY A 114 -3.60 6.86 -5.31
C GLY A 114 -4.97 6.25 -5.11
N SER A 115 -5.15 4.99 -5.52
CA SER A 115 -6.44 4.28 -5.49
C SER A 115 -6.66 3.42 -4.24
N PHE A 116 -5.60 3.21 -3.44
CA PHE A 116 -5.54 2.15 -2.42
C PHE A 116 -5.93 0.77 -2.98
N TYR A 117 -5.75 0.59 -4.29
CA TYR A 117 -6.04 -0.63 -5.02
C TYR A 117 -7.51 -1.08 -4.87
N THR A 118 -8.43 -0.14 -4.68
CA THR A 118 -9.85 -0.38 -4.39
C THR A 118 -10.71 -0.15 -5.63
N ASN A 119 -11.80 -0.91 -5.75
CA ASN A 119 -12.88 -0.54 -6.67
C ASN A 119 -13.70 0.59 -6.06
N SER A 120 -13.52 1.81 -6.57
CA SER A 120 -14.20 2.97 -6.03
C SER A 120 -15.69 2.94 -6.37
N HIS A 121 -16.52 3.20 -5.35
CA HIS A 121 -17.95 3.44 -5.49
C HIS A 121 -18.22 4.92 -5.21
N LEU A 122 -18.67 5.68 -6.21
CA LEU A 122 -19.00 7.09 -6.02
C LEU A 122 -20.26 7.22 -5.14
N TYR A 123 -20.19 8.06 -4.12
CA TYR A 123 -21.39 8.48 -3.41
C TYR A 123 -22.16 9.49 -4.26
N ILE A 124 -23.36 9.11 -4.72
CA ILE A 124 -24.27 9.98 -5.49
C ILE A 124 -25.37 10.46 -4.54
N PRO A 125 -25.42 11.75 -4.16
CA PRO A 125 -26.54 12.29 -3.40
C PRO A 125 -27.85 12.09 -4.18
N SER A 126 -28.91 11.68 -3.48
CA SER A 126 -30.23 11.33 -4.04
C SER A 126 -30.92 12.45 -4.85
N THR A 127 -30.37 13.67 -4.87
CA THR A 127 -31.01 14.87 -5.41
C THR A 127 -30.45 15.38 -6.74
N ASN A 128 -29.44 14.76 -7.37
CA ASN A 128 -28.87 15.28 -8.62
C ASN A 128 -28.72 14.26 -9.75
N SER A 129 -29.10 14.71 -10.95
CA SER A 129 -28.95 14.02 -12.24
C SER A 129 -27.50 14.07 -12.72
N TYR A 130 -26.67 13.16 -12.21
CA TYR A 130 -25.31 12.97 -12.72
C TYR A 130 -25.30 12.05 -13.93
N ASP A 131 -24.39 12.33 -14.87
CA ASP A 131 -24.04 11.36 -15.90
C ASP A 131 -23.25 10.22 -15.26
N SER A 132 -23.93 9.09 -15.05
CA SER A 132 -23.36 7.86 -14.49
C SER A 132 -22.13 7.33 -15.25
N THR A 133 -21.90 7.79 -16.50
CA THR A 133 -20.72 7.41 -17.29
C THR A 133 -19.43 8.10 -16.85
N LEU A 134 -19.51 9.16 -16.04
CA LEU A 134 -18.33 9.83 -15.45
C LEU A 134 -17.78 9.08 -14.23
N ILE A 135 -18.59 8.24 -13.58
CA ILE A 135 -18.30 7.61 -12.29
C ILE A 135 -17.03 6.74 -12.33
N PRO A 136 -16.86 5.83 -13.31
CA PRO A 136 -15.64 5.02 -13.35
C PRO A 136 -14.42 5.87 -13.70
N THR A 137 -14.61 6.92 -14.50
CA THR A 137 -13.54 7.73 -15.10
C THR A 137 -12.73 8.55 -14.08
N VAL A 138 -13.23 8.76 -12.86
CA VAL A 138 -12.53 9.61 -11.87
C VAL A 138 -11.61 8.82 -10.94
N PHE A 139 -12.06 7.67 -10.42
CA PHE A 139 -11.34 6.91 -9.38
C PHE A 139 -11.00 5.46 -9.74
N GLY A 140 -11.66 4.90 -10.77
CA GLY A 140 -11.34 3.60 -11.34
C GLY A 140 -11.67 2.36 -10.50
N LYS A 141 -11.61 1.20 -11.16
CA LYS A 141 -11.78 -0.14 -10.57
C LYS A 141 -10.42 -0.83 -10.37
N TYR A 142 -9.60 -0.31 -9.45
CA TYR A 142 -8.21 -0.76 -9.33
C TYR A 142 -8.06 -2.16 -8.72
N GLU A 143 -9.00 -2.62 -7.90
CA GLU A 143 -8.98 -4.02 -7.41
C GLU A 143 -9.17 -5.00 -8.58
N THR A 144 -10.18 -4.76 -9.42
CA THR A 144 -10.44 -5.58 -10.62
C THR A 144 -9.32 -5.45 -11.64
N PHE A 145 -8.74 -4.27 -11.80
CA PHE A 145 -7.59 -4.07 -12.68
C PHE A 145 -6.42 -4.97 -12.29
N ILE A 146 -6.03 -4.98 -11.00
CA ILE A 146 -4.93 -5.81 -10.53
C ILE A 146 -5.29 -7.30 -10.61
N MET A 147 -6.37 -7.71 -9.94
CA MET A 147 -6.66 -9.13 -9.71
C MET A 147 -7.11 -9.88 -10.96
N ASP A 148 -7.89 -9.22 -11.83
CA ASP A 148 -8.52 -9.90 -12.96
C ASP A 148 -7.80 -9.57 -14.28
N SER A 149 -7.46 -8.30 -14.51
CA SER A 149 -6.95 -7.86 -15.82
C SER A 149 -5.43 -8.02 -15.94
N LEU A 150 -4.68 -7.44 -15.00
CA LEU A 150 -3.22 -7.43 -15.01
C LEU A 150 -2.68 -8.84 -14.78
N MET A 151 -3.07 -9.51 -13.69
CA MET A 151 -2.54 -10.83 -13.35
C MET A 151 -2.74 -11.83 -14.50
N ALA A 152 -3.96 -11.91 -15.05
CA ALA A 152 -4.26 -12.81 -16.16
C ALA A 152 -3.43 -12.52 -17.42
N GLN A 153 -3.17 -11.24 -17.73
CA GLN A 153 -2.36 -10.86 -18.89
C GLN A 153 -0.88 -11.13 -18.69
N VAL A 154 -0.34 -10.84 -17.51
CA VAL A 154 1.05 -11.17 -17.16
C VAL A 154 1.27 -12.67 -17.24
N GLU A 155 0.38 -13.48 -16.63
CA GLU A 155 0.52 -14.94 -16.58
C GLU A 155 0.34 -15.62 -17.95
N ARG A 156 -0.29 -14.93 -18.91
CA ARG A 156 -0.38 -15.40 -20.29
C ARG A 156 0.83 -15.00 -21.13
N THR A 157 1.47 -13.87 -20.81
CA THR A 157 2.59 -13.34 -21.59
C THR A 157 3.95 -13.88 -21.11
N TYR A 158 4.11 -14.07 -19.80
CA TYR A 158 5.36 -14.54 -19.20
C TYR A 158 5.17 -15.94 -18.57
N PRO A 159 6.22 -16.78 -18.51
CA PRO A 159 6.13 -18.13 -17.97
C PRO A 159 6.12 -18.11 -16.43
N VAL A 160 5.04 -17.60 -15.86
CA VAL A 160 4.84 -17.47 -14.43
C VAL A 160 4.41 -18.80 -13.80
N ASP A 161 5.01 -19.12 -12.65
CA ASP A 161 4.53 -20.15 -11.75
C ASP A 161 3.38 -19.62 -10.89
N THR A 162 2.17 -19.91 -11.32
CA THR A 162 0.95 -19.49 -10.61
C THR A 162 0.81 -20.07 -9.20
N THR A 163 1.60 -21.08 -8.84
CA THR A 163 1.65 -21.62 -7.47
C THR A 163 2.61 -20.86 -6.55
N ARG A 164 3.49 -20.02 -7.12
CA ARG A 164 4.48 -19.21 -6.39
C ARG A 164 4.29 -17.73 -6.70
N ARG A 165 3.15 -17.20 -6.23
CA ARG A 165 2.83 -15.78 -6.28
C ARG A 165 3.04 -15.12 -4.92
N ALA A 166 3.66 -13.96 -4.92
CA ALA A 166 3.71 -13.06 -3.76
C ALA A 166 3.13 -11.69 -4.11
N ILE A 167 2.66 -10.99 -3.09
CA ILE A 167 2.23 -9.59 -3.20
C ILE A 167 2.86 -8.77 -2.09
N MET A 168 3.35 -7.59 -2.42
CA MET A 168 3.99 -6.73 -1.44
C MET A 168 3.83 -5.25 -1.80
N GLY A 169 4.03 -4.36 -0.83
CA GLY A 169 4.00 -2.94 -1.10
C GLY A 169 4.29 -2.06 0.10
N LEU A 170 4.49 -0.78 -0.17
CA LEU A 170 4.78 0.28 0.81
C LEU A 170 3.56 1.17 1.01
N SER A 171 3.23 1.55 2.25
CA SER A 171 2.20 2.56 2.54
C SER A 171 0.83 2.12 2.00
N MET A 172 0.23 2.90 1.10
CA MET A 172 -0.92 2.53 0.27
C MET A 172 -0.77 1.14 -0.37
N GLY A 173 0.41 0.79 -0.84
CA GLY A 173 0.72 -0.52 -1.41
C GLY A 173 0.70 -1.65 -0.39
N SER A 174 1.09 -1.39 0.85
CA SER A 174 0.96 -2.36 1.95
C SER A 174 -0.51 -2.60 2.29
N TYR A 175 -1.30 -1.52 2.37
CA TYR A 175 -2.76 -1.64 2.48
C TYR A 175 -3.35 -2.47 1.32
N GLY A 176 -3.00 -2.13 0.07
CA GLY A 176 -3.46 -2.86 -1.10
C GLY A 176 -3.11 -4.34 -1.05
N SER A 177 -1.85 -4.65 -0.70
CA SER A 177 -1.35 -6.02 -0.58
C SER A 177 -2.11 -6.82 0.46
N SER A 178 -2.32 -6.25 1.65
CA SER A 178 -3.08 -6.90 2.73
C SER A 178 -4.54 -7.14 2.33
N LYS A 179 -5.21 -6.13 1.76
CA LYS A 179 -6.61 -6.22 1.34
C LYS A 179 -6.80 -7.26 0.24
N LEU A 180 -5.96 -7.25 -0.80
CA LEU A 180 -6.06 -8.19 -1.91
C LEU A 180 -5.73 -9.61 -1.45
N TRP A 181 -4.77 -9.81 -0.56
CA TRP A 181 -4.56 -11.11 0.06
C TRP A 181 -5.79 -11.60 0.83
N LEU A 182 -6.34 -10.78 1.73
CA LEU A 182 -7.44 -11.18 2.60
C LEU A 182 -8.78 -11.36 1.84
N LYS A 183 -9.01 -10.61 0.76
CA LYS A 183 -10.21 -10.79 -0.08
C LYS A 183 -10.11 -12.01 -1.00
N TYR A 184 -8.88 -12.41 -1.34
CA TYR A 184 -8.57 -13.52 -2.23
C TYR A 184 -7.59 -14.52 -1.58
N PRO A 185 -7.96 -15.14 -0.45
CA PRO A 185 -7.14 -16.15 0.21
C PRO A 185 -6.76 -17.27 -0.77
N GLY A 186 -5.54 -17.79 -0.62
CA GLY A 186 -4.97 -18.81 -1.50
C GLY A 186 -4.41 -18.30 -2.83
N LYS A 187 -4.55 -17.01 -3.19
CA LYS A 187 -3.92 -16.45 -4.39
C LYS A 187 -2.42 -16.18 -4.24
N PHE A 188 -1.97 -15.87 -3.02
CA PHE A 188 -0.59 -15.52 -2.73
C PHE A 188 -0.06 -16.43 -1.62
N VAL A 189 1.12 -17.02 -1.84
CA VAL A 189 1.80 -17.86 -0.84
C VAL A 189 2.62 -17.01 0.14
N ALA A 190 3.03 -15.81 -0.29
CA ALA A 190 3.75 -14.85 0.53
C ALA A 190 3.16 -13.44 0.41
N VAL A 191 3.14 -12.69 1.51
CA VAL A 191 2.71 -11.30 1.57
C VAL A 191 3.73 -10.49 2.36
N ALA A 192 4.20 -9.36 1.83
CA ALA A 192 5.09 -8.45 2.56
C ALA A 192 4.50 -7.02 2.67
N LEU A 193 4.37 -6.54 3.89
CA LEU A 193 3.62 -5.34 4.24
C LEU A 193 4.54 -4.30 4.87
N HIS A 194 4.89 -3.26 4.09
CA HIS A 194 5.80 -2.20 4.57
C HIS A 194 5.04 -0.94 4.98
N SER A 195 5.09 -0.58 6.26
CA SER A 195 4.52 0.67 6.80
C SER A 195 3.07 0.92 6.36
N GLY A 196 2.22 -0.09 6.46
CA GLY A 196 0.84 -0.01 5.96
C GLY A 196 -0.15 0.58 6.97
N PRO A 197 -1.19 1.33 6.53
CA PRO A 197 -2.36 1.60 7.35
C PRO A 197 -3.24 0.35 7.39
N LEU A 198 -3.00 -0.53 8.37
CA LEU A 198 -3.60 -1.88 8.44
C LEU A 198 -4.73 -2.04 9.47
N ALA A 199 -5.08 -0.96 10.17
CA ALA A 199 -6.06 -0.99 11.26
C ALA A 199 -6.82 0.34 11.31
N PHE A 200 -7.91 0.46 10.55
CA PHE A 200 -8.63 1.74 10.47
C PHE A 200 -9.44 2.03 11.73
N ASP A 201 -9.89 0.99 12.44
CA ASP A 201 -10.49 1.16 13.77
C ASP A 201 -9.56 1.85 14.78
N SER A 202 -8.26 1.62 14.67
CA SER A 202 -7.27 2.23 15.57
C SER A 202 -7.08 3.72 15.30
N LEU A 203 -7.55 4.23 14.15
CA LEU A 203 -7.62 5.67 13.87
C LEU A 203 -8.72 6.37 14.67
N ILE A 204 -9.73 5.63 15.14
CA ILE A 204 -10.97 6.17 15.74
C ILE A 204 -10.76 6.61 17.20
N ASN A 205 -9.62 6.25 17.81
CA ASN A 205 -9.30 6.67 19.18
C ASN A 205 -8.87 8.14 19.31
N VAL A 206 -8.78 8.86 18.18
CA VAL A 206 -8.60 10.32 18.13
C VAL A 206 -9.76 10.92 17.37
N ASP A 207 -10.18 12.12 17.76
CA ASP A 207 -11.16 12.87 17.00
C ASP A 207 -10.54 13.28 15.66
N ILE A 208 -10.75 12.43 14.65
CA ILE A 208 -10.10 12.55 13.35
C ILE A 208 -10.53 13.83 12.64
N ILE A 209 -11.75 14.32 12.86
CA ILE A 209 -12.23 15.56 12.27
C ILE A 209 -11.61 16.74 12.97
N ASP A 210 -11.62 16.81 14.30
CA ASP A 210 -10.92 17.90 15.00
C ASP A 210 -9.42 17.91 14.69
N SER A 211 -8.82 16.73 14.54
CA SER A 211 -7.42 16.61 14.19
C SER A 211 -7.15 17.03 12.73
N MET A 212 -8.03 16.68 11.79
CA MET A 212 -7.98 17.19 10.41
C MET A 212 -8.23 18.70 10.36
N LEU A 213 -9.24 19.21 11.07
CA LEU A 213 -9.56 20.64 11.18
C LEU A 213 -8.43 21.44 11.82
N SER A 214 -7.73 20.88 12.80
CA SER A 214 -6.52 21.50 13.36
C SER A 214 -5.38 21.60 12.34
N ASP A 215 -5.29 20.64 11.40
CA ASP A 215 -4.40 20.77 10.25
C ASP A 215 -4.88 21.86 9.27
N PHE A 216 -6.11 22.36 9.36
CA PHE A 216 -6.69 23.42 8.50
C PHE A 216 -6.72 24.82 9.14
N ASP A 217 -6.53 24.95 10.46
CA ASP A 217 -6.80 26.17 11.24
C ASP A 217 -5.83 27.35 10.99
N ASP A 218 -4.70 27.15 10.30
CA ASP A 218 -3.72 28.23 10.04
C ASP A 218 -4.01 29.08 8.78
N GLY A 219 -5.14 28.84 8.12
CA GLY A 219 -5.64 29.65 7.00
C GLY A 219 -4.86 29.50 5.70
N ARG A 220 -3.93 28.53 5.61
CA ARG A 220 -3.16 28.25 4.40
C ARG A 220 -3.62 26.92 3.80
N LEU A 221 -4.42 27.00 2.74
CA LEU A 221 -4.70 25.87 1.86
C LEU A 221 -3.66 25.88 0.72
N PRO A 222 -2.70 24.93 0.66
CA PRO A 222 -2.00 24.68 -0.58
C PRO A 222 -2.98 24.06 -1.57
N LEU A 223 -2.93 24.53 -2.82
CA LEU A 223 -3.86 24.15 -3.88
C LEU A 223 -3.72 22.68 -4.34
N TRP A 224 -2.75 21.91 -3.83
CA TRP A 224 -2.41 20.59 -4.37
C TRP A 224 -2.04 19.56 -3.29
N ILE A 225 -2.67 18.38 -3.36
CA ILE A 225 -2.44 17.21 -2.49
C ILE A 225 -0.97 16.74 -2.50
N LYS A 226 -0.27 16.88 -3.63
CA LYS A 226 1.12 16.44 -3.80
C LYS A 226 2.13 17.23 -2.97
N ASP A 227 1.78 18.43 -2.53
CA ASP A 227 2.69 19.35 -1.82
C ASP A 227 2.69 19.09 -0.30
N TYR A 228 2.06 18.00 0.17
CA TYR A 228 1.60 17.87 1.56
C TYR A 228 1.77 16.48 2.20
N LEU A 229 2.53 15.56 1.60
CA LEU A 229 2.92 14.36 2.33
C LEU A 229 3.96 14.77 3.38
N GLY A 230 3.57 15.00 4.65
CA GLY A 230 4.51 15.42 5.69
C GLY A 230 3.95 15.49 7.11
N TYR A 231 4.85 15.43 8.10
CA TYR A 231 4.55 15.24 9.53
C TYR A 231 3.68 16.34 10.17
N GLU A 232 3.90 17.60 9.78
CA GLU A 232 3.13 18.75 10.28
C GLU A 232 1.64 18.55 10.05
N ARG A 233 1.35 17.89 8.91
CA ARG A 233 0.09 17.70 8.20
C ARG A 233 -0.79 16.48 8.45
N ARG A 234 -0.45 15.67 9.44
CA ARG A 234 -0.61 14.20 9.39
C ARG A 234 -2.03 13.70 9.09
N TRP A 235 -3.07 14.36 9.60
CA TRP A 235 -4.44 13.87 9.44
C TRP A 235 -5.04 14.27 8.11
N ALA A 236 -4.72 15.46 7.62
CA ALA A 236 -5.02 15.83 6.25
C ALA A 236 -4.22 14.97 5.25
N THR A 237 -2.97 14.60 5.53
CA THR A 237 -2.19 13.64 4.71
C THR A 237 -2.87 12.27 4.65
N LEU A 238 -3.28 11.72 5.79
CA LEU A 238 -3.99 10.44 5.85
C LEU A 238 -5.35 10.54 5.14
N GLY A 239 -6.15 11.55 5.45
CA GLY A 239 -7.45 11.75 4.84
C GLY A 239 -7.38 11.89 3.32
N ASN A 240 -6.40 12.62 2.80
CA ASN A 240 -6.11 12.71 1.37
C ASN A 240 -5.73 11.35 0.77
N GLY A 241 -4.93 10.53 1.46
CA GLY A 241 -4.68 9.16 1.03
C GLY A 241 -5.98 8.35 0.93
N LEU A 242 -6.71 8.23 2.03
CA LEU A 242 -7.87 7.34 2.16
C LEU A 242 -9.06 7.78 1.30
N SER A 243 -9.17 9.08 1.05
CA SER A 243 -10.27 9.72 0.32
C SER A 243 -10.59 9.18 -1.05
N ALA A 244 -9.55 8.78 -1.75
CA ALA A 244 -9.57 8.43 -3.15
C ALA A 244 -10.17 7.04 -3.38
N ALA A 245 -10.27 6.26 -2.30
CA ALA A 245 -10.52 4.84 -2.34
C ALA A 245 -11.91 4.44 -1.85
N PHE A 246 -12.54 5.26 -1.00
CA PHE A 246 -13.56 4.75 -0.08
C PHE A 246 -14.96 5.28 -0.31
N SER A 247 -15.12 6.57 -0.55
CA SER A 247 -16.41 7.18 -0.91
C SER A 247 -16.18 8.59 -1.40
N PRO A 248 -15.60 8.76 -2.60
CA PRO A 248 -15.46 10.09 -3.16
C PRO A 248 -16.86 10.68 -3.38
N ARG A 249 -17.10 11.87 -2.85
CA ARG A 249 -18.25 12.69 -3.21
C ARG A 249 -17.81 13.66 -4.29
N VAL A 250 -18.53 13.64 -5.41
CA VAL A 250 -18.26 14.51 -6.56
C VAL A 250 -19.44 15.44 -6.78
N VAL A 251 -19.17 16.75 -6.78
CA VAL A 251 -20.15 17.80 -7.10
C VAL A 251 -19.66 18.58 -8.31
N ALA A 252 -20.47 18.68 -9.37
CA ALA A 252 -20.06 19.17 -10.68
C ALA A 252 -20.70 20.52 -10.96
N TYR A 253 -19.88 21.42 -11.46
CA TYR A 253 -20.29 22.74 -11.90
C TYR A 253 -19.94 22.91 -13.38
N ARG A 254 -20.91 23.40 -14.17
CA ARG A 254 -20.78 23.58 -15.62
C ARG A 254 -19.85 24.73 -16.00
N ASP A 255 -19.71 25.75 -15.14
CA ASP A 255 -18.78 26.85 -15.35
C ASP A 255 -17.56 26.68 -14.43
N PRO A 256 -16.41 26.23 -14.98
CA PRO A 256 -15.20 26.00 -14.19
C PRO A 256 -14.45 27.30 -13.83
N SER A 257 -14.88 28.47 -14.33
CA SER A 257 -14.24 29.77 -14.10
C SER A 257 -14.86 30.57 -12.94
N ASP A 258 -16.01 30.13 -12.43
CA ASP A 258 -16.70 30.80 -11.33
C ASP A 258 -16.01 30.49 -9.99
N TRP A 259 -15.41 31.51 -9.36
CA TRP A 259 -14.75 31.39 -8.06
C TRP A 259 -15.71 30.96 -6.93
N ARG A 260 -17.02 31.18 -7.11
CA ARG A 260 -18.06 30.70 -6.19
C ARG A 260 -18.19 29.20 -6.21
N VAL A 261 -17.57 28.47 -7.14
CA VAL A 261 -17.58 26.99 -7.16
C VAL A 261 -16.96 26.43 -5.89
N ILE A 262 -15.86 27.00 -5.39
CA ILE A 262 -15.24 26.55 -4.13
C ILE A 262 -16.17 26.85 -2.96
N GLU A 263 -16.73 28.06 -2.91
CA GLU A 263 -17.73 28.43 -1.89
C GLU A 263 -18.95 27.50 -1.94
N ASN A 264 -19.41 27.14 -3.14
CA ASN A 264 -20.49 26.18 -3.35
C ASN A 264 -20.10 24.74 -2.98
N CYS A 265 -18.82 24.36 -3.05
CA CYS A 265 -18.35 23.09 -2.52
C CYS A 265 -18.57 23.01 -1.00
N PHE A 266 -18.56 24.13 -0.26
CA PHE A 266 -18.70 24.17 1.20
C PHE A 266 -20.10 24.56 1.70
N TYR A 267 -20.78 25.51 1.05
CA TYR A 267 -21.94 26.21 1.63
C TYR A 267 -23.26 26.00 0.89
N SER A 268 -23.28 25.25 -0.21
CA SER A 268 -24.51 24.93 -0.95
C SER A 268 -25.32 23.83 -0.24
N PRO A 269 -26.67 23.79 -0.36
CA PRO A 269 -27.48 22.65 0.09
C PRO A 269 -27.05 21.30 -0.52
N ASN A 270 -26.32 21.34 -1.63
CA ASN A 270 -25.71 20.19 -2.31
C ASN A 270 -24.17 20.14 -2.17
N GLY A 271 -23.57 20.96 -1.29
CA GLY A 271 -22.14 21.00 -0.97
C GLY A 271 -21.72 19.92 0.04
N LEU A 272 -20.43 19.87 0.37
CA LEU A 272 -19.86 18.92 1.33
C LEU A 272 -20.35 19.24 2.74
N ASP A 273 -20.87 18.24 3.42
CA ASP A 273 -21.51 18.37 4.74
C ASP A 273 -20.56 17.85 5.84
N SER A 274 -19.99 18.77 6.61
CA SER A 274 -19.05 18.46 7.69
C SER A 274 -19.69 17.68 8.85
N ILE A 275 -21.02 17.81 9.07
CA ILE A 275 -21.76 17.04 10.07
C ILE A 275 -21.79 15.55 9.68
N ASN A 276 -21.77 15.29 8.37
CA ASN A 276 -21.74 13.97 7.76
C ASN A 276 -20.32 13.46 7.48
N GLY A 277 -19.29 14.12 8.04
CA GLY A 277 -17.89 13.71 7.93
C GLY A 277 -17.31 13.92 6.53
N GLU A 278 -17.88 14.84 5.75
CA GLU A 278 -17.39 15.14 4.41
C GLU A 278 -16.37 16.28 4.42
N VAL A 279 -15.22 16.02 3.80
CA VAL A 279 -14.10 16.97 3.76
C VAL A 279 -13.73 17.25 2.31
N LEU A 280 -13.61 18.53 1.95
CA LEU A 280 -13.09 18.92 0.63
C LEU A 280 -11.59 18.62 0.59
N LEU A 281 -11.15 18.02 -0.51
CA LEU A 281 -9.75 17.66 -0.70
C LEU A 281 -9.16 18.38 -1.88
N ASP A 282 -9.88 18.39 -3.00
CA ASP A 282 -9.42 19.03 -4.23
C ASP A 282 -10.59 19.47 -5.10
N THR A 283 -10.30 20.30 -6.10
CA THR A 283 -11.22 20.65 -7.17
C THR A 283 -10.57 20.40 -8.53
N ILE A 284 -11.00 19.34 -9.22
CA ILE A 284 -10.43 18.93 -10.50
C ILE A 284 -11.33 19.36 -11.67
N THR A 285 -10.75 19.70 -12.83
CA THR A 285 -11.53 20.01 -14.04
C THR A 285 -11.43 18.86 -15.03
N ILE A 286 -12.57 18.25 -15.37
CA ILE A 286 -12.65 17.18 -16.37
C ILE A 286 -13.67 17.56 -17.43
N ARG A 287 -13.26 17.57 -18.71
CA ARG A 287 -14.13 17.87 -19.86
C ARG A 287 -14.93 19.17 -19.70
N GLY A 288 -14.29 20.21 -19.14
CA GLY A 288 -14.91 21.52 -18.93
C GLY A 288 -15.84 21.61 -17.70
N MET A 289 -16.00 20.54 -16.93
CA MET A 289 -16.72 20.59 -15.65
C MET A 289 -15.73 20.67 -14.50
N LYS A 290 -15.98 21.55 -13.53
CA LYS A 290 -15.25 21.55 -12.26
C LYS A 290 -15.92 20.60 -11.29
N LEU A 291 -15.15 19.67 -10.73
CA LEU A 291 -15.58 18.65 -9.78
C LEU A 291 -14.98 18.96 -8.41
N CYS A 292 -15.80 19.15 -7.38
CA CYS A 292 -15.34 19.09 -6.00
C CYS A 292 -15.09 17.62 -5.67
N VAL A 293 -13.86 17.26 -5.30
CA VAL A 293 -13.51 15.94 -4.81
C VAL A 293 -13.40 16.03 -3.30
N GLY A 294 -14.34 15.38 -2.62
CA GLY A 294 -14.31 15.22 -1.17
C GLY A 294 -14.28 13.76 -0.76
N VAL A 295 -13.77 13.51 0.44
CA VAL A 295 -13.97 12.22 1.12
C VAL A 295 -15.18 12.34 2.00
N ARG A 296 -16.11 11.40 1.85
CA ARG A 296 -17.01 11.09 2.93
C ARG A 296 -16.34 10.06 3.82
N PHE A 297 -15.90 10.46 5.00
CA PHE A 297 -15.60 9.47 6.00
C PHE A 297 -16.91 8.84 6.43
N PRO A 298 -16.96 7.51 6.60
CA PRO A 298 -18.20 6.87 6.98
C PRO A 298 -18.55 7.07 8.47
N PHE A 299 -18.11 8.16 9.09
CA PHE A 299 -18.41 8.51 10.48
C PHE A 299 -19.49 9.59 10.50
N THR A 300 -20.57 9.35 11.24
CA THR A 300 -21.47 10.41 11.70
C THR A 300 -21.03 10.88 13.07
N TYR A 301 -21.04 12.19 13.28
CA TYR A 301 -20.70 12.79 14.58
C TYR A 301 -21.99 13.11 15.34
N ASP A 302 -21.96 12.95 16.66
CA ASP A 302 -23.03 13.49 17.50
C ASP A 302 -22.97 15.03 17.54
N THR A 303 -23.96 15.67 18.17
CA THR A 303 -24.01 17.14 18.28
C THR A 303 -22.87 17.72 19.14
N ALA A 304 -22.06 16.86 19.78
CA ALA A 304 -20.89 17.22 20.56
C ALA A 304 -19.57 16.88 19.83
N GLY A 305 -19.62 16.49 18.55
CA GLY A 305 -18.44 16.23 17.73
C GLY A 305 -17.83 14.84 17.92
N LYS A 306 -18.49 13.90 18.63
CA LYS A 306 -17.92 12.56 18.83
C LYS A 306 -18.33 11.58 17.73
N PRO A 307 -17.41 10.74 17.21
CA PRO A 307 -17.74 9.73 16.21
C PRO A 307 -18.70 8.68 16.80
N LEU A 308 -19.82 8.44 16.13
CA LEU A 308 -20.78 7.39 16.47
C LEU A 308 -20.20 6.03 16.05
N ALA A 309 -19.41 5.43 16.94
CA ALA A 309 -18.59 4.25 16.67
C ALA A 309 -19.34 2.90 16.62
N SER A 310 -20.66 2.84 16.87
CA SER A 310 -21.37 1.56 16.92
C SER A 310 -22.01 1.20 15.58
N CYS A 311 -21.61 0.05 15.03
CA CYS A 311 -22.35 -0.63 13.97
C CYS A 311 -23.75 -0.99 14.48
N ILE A 312 -24.71 -0.16 14.12
CA ILE A 312 -26.14 -0.20 14.48
C ILE A 312 -26.35 0.03 15.99
N ASP A 313 -26.82 1.24 16.35
CA ASP A 313 -27.47 1.45 17.65
C ASP A 313 -28.99 1.22 17.47
N PRO A 314 -29.54 0.10 17.97
CA PRO A 314 -30.97 -0.19 17.86
C PRO A 314 -31.86 0.77 18.67
N ALA A 315 -31.28 1.65 19.51
CA ALA A 315 -32.00 2.69 20.22
C ALA A 315 -32.12 4.00 19.43
N LEU A 316 -31.42 4.16 18.29
CA LEU A 316 -31.57 5.34 17.44
C LEU A 316 -32.95 5.33 16.76
N PRO A 317 -33.68 6.46 16.77
CA PRO A 317 -34.95 6.56 16.06
C PRO A 317 -34.78 6.22 14.57
N ASP A 318 -35.86 5.74 13.94
CA ASP A 318 -35.99 5.44 12.50
C ASP A 318 -35.87 6.70 11.61
N ASN A 319 -35.05 7.68 11.99
CA ASN A 319 -34.59 8.69 11.06
C ASN A 319 -33.70 7.96 10.03
N PHE A 320 -34.19 7.96 8.79
CA PHE A 320 -33.59 7.23 7.68
C PHE A 320 -32.11 7.59 7.47
N THR A 321 -31.73 8.84 7.77
CA THR A 321 -30.39 9.38 7.53
C THR A 321 -29.33 8.79 8.46
N LYS A 322 -29.52 8.77 9.79
CA LYS A 322 -28.50 8.23 10.72
C LYS A 322 -28.31 6.73 10.52
N ARG A 323 -29.42 5.99 10.37
CA ARG A 323 -29.40 4.54 10.15
C ARG A 323 -28.68 4.16 8.84
N ALA A 324 -29.00 4.80 7.73
CA ALA A 324 -28.35 4.53 6.43
C ALA A 324 -26.84 4.81 6.46
N LEU A 325 -26.39 5.78 7.25
CA LEU A 325 -24.97 6.13 7.37
C LEU A 325 -24.20 5.13 8.23
N THR A 326 -24.77 4.69 9.34
CA THR A 326 -24.20 3.61 10.15
C THR A 326 -24.08 2.30 9.35
N GLU A 327 -25.08 1.95 8.54
CA GLU A 327 -25.02 0.79 7.66
C GLU A 327 -23.94 0.93 6.56
N THR A 328 -23.72 2.15 6.05
CA THR A 328 -22.65 2.46 5.09
C THR A 328 -21.26 2.28 5.72
N TYR A 329 -21.08 2.65 6.99
CA TYR A 329 -19.84 2.43 7.74
C TYR A 329 -19.49 0.96 7.91
N CYS A 330 -20.46 0.16 8.34
CA CYS A 330 -20.21 -1.27 8.54
C CYS A 330 -19.94 -1.97 7.22
N THR A 331 -20.63 -1.57 6.15
CA THR A 331 -20.35 -2.02 4.79
C THR A 331 -18.92 -1.66 4.41
N TRP A 332 -18.54 -0.38 4.55
CA TRP A 332 -17.20 0.09 4.24
C TRP A 332 -16.14 -0.73 4.98
N LYS A 333 -16.28 -0.84 6.30
CA LYS A 333 -15.34 -1.53 7.17
C LYS A 333 -15.15 -2.98 6.71
N ALA A 334 -16.25 -3.71 6.51
CA ALA A 334 -16.24 -5.10 6.05
C ALA A 334 -15.55 -5.31 4.68
N PHE A 335 -15.46 -4.29 3.82
CA PHE A 335 -14.84 -4.40 2.51
C PHE A 335 -13.45 -3.75 2.40
N HIS A 336 -13.06 -2.96 3.40
CA HIS A 336 -11.89 -2.09 3.30
C HIS A 336 -10.96 -2.13 4.51
N ASP A 337 -11.40 -2.42 5.74
CA ASP A 337 -10.48 -2.50 6.88
C ASP A 337 -9.80 -3.89 6.94
N PRO A 338 -8.46 -4.00 6.78
CA PRO A 338 -7.76 -5.28 6.81
C PRO A 338 -8.03 -6.08 8.07
N GLN A 339 -8.20 -5.46 9.25
CA GLN A 339 -8.52 -6.20 10.48
C GLN A 339 -9.83 -6.97 10.37
N THR A 340 -10.85 -6.38 9.75
CA THR A 340 -12.15 -7.04 9.57
C THR A 340 -12.19 -8.00 8.39
N LEU A 341 -11.34 -7.77 7.38
CA LEU A 341 -11.22 -8.66 6.24
C LEU A 341 -10.65 -10.03 6.61
N ILE A 342 -9.97 -10.17 7.76
CA ILE A 342 -9.52 -11.47 8.28
C ILE A 342 -10.69 -12.43 8.51
N ASP A 343 -11.81 -11.95 9.06
CA ASP A 343 -13.01 -12.79 9.27
C ASP A 343 -13.63 -13.21 7.92
N THR A 344 -13.59 -12.32 6.94
CA THR A 344 -14.00 -12.62 5.57
C THR A 344 -13.07 -13.65 4.92
N ALA A 345 -11.76 -13.55 5.12
CA ALA A 345 -10.78 -14.50 4.60
C ALA A 345 -11.00 -15.90 5.19
N LEU A 346 -11.14 -15.99 6.51
CA LEU A 346 -11.39 -17.24 7.23
C LEU A 346 -12.69 -17.91 6.79
N SER A 347 -13.76 -17.15 6.59
CA SER A 347 -15.04 -17.71 6.13
C SER A 347 -15.01 -18.18 4.67
N ARG A 348 -14.18 -17.55 3.82
CA ARG A 348 -14.08 -17.89 2.39
C ARG A 348 -13.14 -19.07 2.11
N ASP A 349 -11.93 -19.02 2.68
CA ASP A 349 -10.90 -20.05 2.52
C ASP A 349 -9.90 -19.95 3.67
N ALA A 350 -10.26 -20.57 4.80
CA ALA A 350 -9.41 -20.62 5.99
C ALA A 350 -8.05 -21.28 5.70
N ALA A 351 -8.00 -22.30 4.85
CA ALA A 351 -6.75 -23.00 4.53
C ALA A 351 -5.80 -22.10 3.72
N GLY A 352 -6.33 -21.42 2.71
CA GLY A 352 -5.60 -20.40 1.95
C GLY A 352 -5.08 -19.27 2.83
N PHE A 353 -5.91 -18.74 3.75
CA PHE A 353 -5.46 -17.73 4.72
C PHE A 353 -4.37 -18.25 5.67
N GLN A 354 -4.59 -19.41 6.29
CA GLN A 354 -3.68 -19.96 7.30
C GLN A 354 -2.35 -20.40 6.71
N SER A 355 -2.31 -20.82 5.45
CA SER A 355 -1.08 -21.25 4.76
C SER A 355 -0.23 -20.09 4.24
N THR A 356 -0.79 -18.90 4.08
CA THR A 356 -0.02 -17.73 3.62
C THR A 356 1.05 -17.35 4.63
N LYS A 357 2.25 -17.10 4.13
CA LYS A 357 3.36 -16.56 4.91
C LYS A 357 3.35 -15.04 4.85
N VAL A 358 3.44 -14.37 5.99
CA VAL A 358 3.27 -12.93 6.13
C VAL A 358 4.53 -12.30 6.73
N TYR A 359 5.05 -11.28 6.07
CA TYR A 359 6.09 -10.40 6.57
C TYR A 359 5.49 -9.01 6.78
N ILE A 360 5.65 -8.45 7.97
CA ILE A 360 5.19 -7.11 8.30
C ILE A 360 6.38 -6.34 8.83
N ASP A 361 6.61 -5.14 8.30
CA ASP A 361 7.53 -4.23 8.95
C ASP A 361 7.03 -2.79 9.01
N VAL A 362 7.54 -2.08 10.00
CA VAL A 362 7.16 -0.70 10.27
C VAL A 362 8.31 0.05 10.93
N GLY A 363 8.49 1.32 10.60
CA GLY A 363 9.43 2.19 11.29
C GLY A 363 8.85 2.69 12.62
N LYS A 364 9.66 2.71 13.67
CA LYS A 364 9.26 3.25 14.99
C LYS A 364 8.92 4.73 14.96
N ARG A 365 9.40 5.45 13.93
CA ARG A 365 9.14 6.87 13.70
C ARG A 365 8.33 7.12 12.42
N ASP A 366 7.64 6.09 11.93
CA ASP A 366 6.72 6.28 10.82
C ASP A 366 5.61 7.26 11.24
N GLU A 367 5.20 8.06 10.28
CA GLU A 367 4.08 8.99 10.39
C GLU A 367 2.74 8.26 10.60
N LEU A 368 1.65 9.03 10.80
CA LEU A 368 0.29 8.51 10.81
C LEU A 368 0.01 7.40 11.84
N THR A 369 0.78 7.33 12.93
CA THR A 369 0.63 6.32 14.00
C THR A 369 0.68 4.87 13.50
N LEU A 370 1.36 4.62 12.38
CA LEU A 370 1.35 3.31 11.71
C LEU A 370 1.97 2.19 12.54
N LEU A 371 2.86 2.50 13.47
CA LEU A 371 3.35 1.53 14.45
C LEU A 371 2.21 0.86 15.21
N ALA A 372 1.25 1.63 15.72
CA ALA A 372 0.10 1.08 16.44
C ALA A 372 -0.80 0.24 15.53
N HIS A 373 -0.96 0.66 14.27
CA HIS A 373 -1.75 -0.07 13.27
C HIS A 373 -1.14 -1.44 12.97
N ASN A 374 0.16 -1.49 12.70
CA ASN A 374 0.87 -2.72 12.35
C ASN A 374 0.93 -3.68 13.55
N ARG A 375 1.12 -3.16 14.78
CA ARG A 375 1.00 -3.96 16.01
C ARG A 375 -0.40 -4.54 16.19
N GLY A 376 -1.45 -3.73 16.05
CA GLY A 376 -2.84 -4.18 16.18
C GLY A 376 -3.21 -5.23 15.13
N PHE A 377 -2.79 -5.03 13.89
CA PHE A 377 -3.00 -5.99 12.81
C PHE A 377 -2.23 -7.30 13.05
N LYS A 378 -0.95 -7.24 13.47
CA LYS A 378 -0.17 -8.42 13.91
C LYS A 378 -0.94 -9.21 14.96
N GLN A 379 -1.40 -8.53 16.01
CA GLN A 379 -2.12 -9.18 17.10
C GLN A 379 -3.42 -9.81 16.61
N THR A 380 -4.18 -9.12 15.76
CA THR A 380 -5.43 -9.63 15.19
C THR A 380 -5.19 -10.88 14.35
N LEU A 381 -4.13 -10.93 13.54
CA LEU A 381 -3.78 -12.13 12.76
C LEU A 381 -3.54 -13.35 13.67
N LEU A 382 -2.77 -13.16 14.75
CA LEU A 382 -2.48 -14.21 15.71
C LEU A 382 -3.73 -14.66 16.48
N ASP A 383 -4.55 -13.72 16.95
CA ASP A 383 -5.79 -14.01 17.68
C ASP A 383 -6.81 -14.75 16.80
N LYS A 384 -6.79 -14.47 15.49
CA LYS A 384 -7.64 -15.11 14.48
C LYS A 384 -7.02 -16.39 13.89
N GLY A 385 -5.92 -16.88 14.47
CA GLY A 385 -5.38 -18.21 14.20
C GLY A 385 -4.38 -18.30 13.06
N LEU A 386 -3.76 -17.19 12.62
CA LEU A 386 -2.54 -17.27 11.82
C LEU A 386 -1.42 -17.84 12.70
N ALA A 387 -0.76 -18.89 12.22
CA ALA A 387 0.31 -19.55 12.96
C ALA A 387 1.53 -18.60 13.14
N ARG A 388 2.19 -18.65 14.29
CA ARG A 388 3.33 -17.76 14.59
C ARG A 388 4.49 -17.98 13.61
N GLU A 389 4.73 -19.22 13.23
CA GLU A 389 5.71 -19.63 12.22
C GLU A 389 5.39 -19.16 10.79
N ASN A 390 4.19 -18.61 10.57
CA ASN A 390 3.79 -18.01 9.31
C ASN A 390 3.90 -16.48 9.34
N LEU A 391 4.37 -15.87 10.43
CA LEU A 391 4.40 -14.42 10.60
C LEU A 391 5.79 -13.94 11.03
N VAL A 392 6.37 -13.06 10.23
CA VAL A 392 7.56 -12.26 10.59
C VAL A 392 7.12 -10.83 10.82
N TYR A 393 7.54 -10.24 11.93
CA TYR A 393 7.22 -8.86 12.29
C TYR A 393 8.47 -8.12 12.76
N VAL A 394 8.80 -7.01 12.09
CA VAL A 394 10.03 -6.24 12.33
C VAL A 394 9.71 -4.77 12.60
N GLU A 395 10.30 -4.20 13.66
CA GLU A 395 10.24 -2.74 13.89
C GLU A 395 11.62 -2.09 13.73
N PHE A 396 11.72 -1.23 12.73
CA PHE A 396 12.95 -0.50 12.43
C PHE A 396 13.09 0.72 13.35
N ASP A 397 14.20 0.84 14.05
CA ASP A 397 14.41 1.90 15.05
C ASP A 397 14.78 3.28 14.46
N GLY A 398 15.07 3.33 13.16
CA GLY A 398 15.27 4.55 12.41
C GLY A 398 16.63 5.21 12.64
N ALA A 399 17.72 4.45 12.79
CA ALA A 399 19.07 5.02 12.67
C ALA A 399 19.21 5.82 11.35
N VAL A 400 19.89 6.96 11.38
CA VAL A 400 19.93 7.95 10.28
C VAL A 400 20.71 7.40 9.08
N GLY A 401 20.14 7.42 7.85
CA GLY A 401 20.85 6.84 6.70
C GLY A 401 20.31 7.01 5.27
N TYR A 402 19.23 7.76 5.00
CA TYR A 402 18.87 8.12 3.61
C TYR A 402 18.39 9.57 3.55
N PRO A 403 18.77 10.36 2.53
CA PRO A 403 18.35 11.75 2.44
C PRO A 403 16.83 11.83 2.21
N ALA A 404 16.18 12.66 3.02
CA ALA A 404 14.72 12.86 3.08
C ALA A 404 14.16 13.68 1.89
N ASP A 405 14.97 13.90 0.85
CA ASP A 405 14.72 14.88 -0.22
C ASP A 405 13.88 14.34 -1.39
N MET A 406 13.64 13.03 -1.47
CA MET A 406 12.76 12.46 -2.50
C MET A 406 11.32 12.16 -2.04
N PHE A 407 11.07 12.13 -0.73
CA PHE A 407 9.73 12.11 -0.12
C PHE A 407 9.85 12.75 1.27
N PRO A 408 9.16 13.87 1.57
CA PRO A 408 9.29 14.55 2.86
C PRO A 408 8.53 13.81 3.98
N GLY A 409 8.98 12.59 4.33
CA GLY A 409 8.45 11.79 5.43
C GLY A 409 9.44 10.72 5.90
N LEU A 410 9.45 10.43 7.20
CA LEU A 410 10.27 9.34 7.80
C LEU A 410 9.85 7.94 7.32
N HIS A 411 8.75 7.88 6.57
CA HIS A 411 8.02 6.73 6.02
C HIS A 411 8.81 5.83 5.06
N SER A 412 9.90 6.34 4.49
CA SER A 412 10.74 5.63 3.50
C SER A 412 12.16 5.35 3.98
N ASN A 413 12.44 5.58 5.27
CA ASN A 413 13.75 5.29 5.86
C ASN A 413 14.09 3.80 5.67
N TRP A 414 15.29 3.52 5.15
CA TRP A 414 15.83 2.16 4.95
C TRP A 414 15.04 1.29 3.96
N LEU A 415 14.26 1.91 3.05
CA LEU A 415 13.44 1.14 2.10
C LEU A 415 14.24 0.08 1.33
N TYR A 416 15.48 0.38 0.91
CA TYR A 416 16.36 -0.58 0.24
C TYR A 416 16.61 -1.85 1.07
N ILE A 417 16.95 -1.69 2.35
CA ILE A 417 17.25 -2.80 3.26
C ILE A 417 15.97 -3.57 3.60
N ARG A 418 14.86 -2.85 3.79
CA ARG A 418 13.54 -3.45 4.03
C ARG A 418 13.05 -4.27 2.85
N LEU A 419 13.21 -3.77 1.62
CA LEU A 419 12.91 -4.49 0.39
C LEU A 419 13.79 -5.72 0.24
N GLY A 420 15.10 -5.61 0.50
CA GLY A 420 16.01 -6.75 0.50
C GLY A 420 15.57 -7.86 1.48
N LYS A 421 15.21 -7.50 2.72
CA LYS A 421 14.69 -8.44 3.71
C LYS A 421 13.38 -9.10 3.28
N ALA A 422 12.45 -8.34 2.69
CA ALA A 422 11.21 -8.88 2.15
C ALA A 422 11.46 -9.81 0.94
N PHE A 423 12.40 -9.49 0.06
CA PHE A 423 12.77 -10.39 -1.03
C PHE A 423 13.39 -11.68 -0.50
N THR A 424 14.30 -11.61 0.48
CA THR A 424 14.84 -12.80 1.15
C THR A 424 13.73 -13.64 1.80
N PHE A 425 12.80 -13.00 2.50
CA PHE A 425 11.62 -13.67 3.06
C PHE A 425 10.81 -14.40 1.98
N ILE A 426 10.43 -13.70 0.91
CA ILE A 426 9.64 -14.24 -0.19
C ILE A 426 10.39 -15.39 -0.88
N ASN A 427 11.71 -15.28 -1.07
CA ASN A 427 12.53 -16.34 -1.66
C ASN A 427 12.45 -17.64 -0.85
N ARG A 428 12.61 -17.55 0.48
CA ARG A 428 12.49 -18.69 1.39
C ARG A 428 11.12 -19.35 1.27
N VAL A 429 10.05 -18.56 1.19
CA VAL A 429 8.68 -19.06 0.99
C VAL A 429 8.58 -19.82 -0.34
N PHE A 430 9.09 -19.24 -1.43
CA PHE A 430 9.07 -19.89 -2.75
C PHE A 430 9.89 -21.18 -2.82
N LYS A 431 10.89 -21.33 -1.94
CA LYS A 431 11.72 -22.55 -1.80
C LYS A 431 11.12 -23.56 -0.80
N GLY A 432 10.03 -23.22 -0.12
CA GLY A 432 9.42 -24.07 0.91
C GLY A 432 10.26 -24.18 2.18
N GLU A 433 11.11 -23.19 2.45
CA GLU A 433 11.97 -23.17 3.63
C GLU A 433 11.20 -22.66 4.86
N ASP A 434 11.59 -23.14 6.05
CA ASP A 434 11.08 -22.61 7.31
C ASP A 434 11.40 -21.12 7.43
N ILE A 435 10.49 -20.37 8.06
CA ILE A 435 10.59 -18.93 8.25
C ILE A 435 10.75 -18.70 9.74
N LYS A 436 11.96 -18.37 10.19
CA LYS A 436 12.23 -18.06 11.59
C LYS A 436 12.53 -16.57 11.71
N ALA A 437 11.87 -15.91 12.66
CA ALA A 437 12.02 -14.48 12.86
C ALA A 437 13.39 -14.13 13.48
N GLY A 438 14.02 -15.01 14.24
CA GLY A 438 15.40 -14.85 14.72
C GLY A 438 16.54 -15.00 13.70
N ASP A 439 16.25 -15.25 12.41
CA ASP A 439 17.26 -15.29 11.34
C ASP A 439 17.56 -13.91 10.74
N TYR A 440 16.85 -12.87 11.17
CA TYR A 440 17.16 -11.48 10.85
C TYR A 440 18.09 -10.93 11.95
N ASP A 441 19.24 -10.35 11.58
CA ASP A 441 20.27 -10.00 12.55
C ASP A 441 19.84 -8.79 13.42
N GLN A 442 19.99 -8.91 14.76
CA GLN A 442 19.49 -7.94 15.75
C GLN A 442 20.10 -6.53 15.68
N ALA A 443 21.15 -6.33 14.88
CA ALA A 443 21.76 -5.02 14.66
C ALA A 443 20.92 -4.11 13.74
N GLU A 444 19.83 -4.61 13.17
CA GLU A 444 19.06 -3.97 12.09
C GLU A 444 17.60 -3.62 12.46
N GLY A 445 17.24 -3.72 13.74
CA GLY A 445 15.89 -3.51 14.27
C GLY A 445 15.64 -4.44 15.46
N ASN A 446 14.67 -4.12 16.31
CA ASN A 446 14.24 -5.08 17.32
C ASN A 446 13.32 -6.09 16.62
N ASP A 447 13.75 -7.33 16.47
CA ASP A 447 12.86 -8.42 16.07
C ASP A 447 11.91 -8.75 17.23
N TYR A 448 10.62 -8.71 16.96
CA TYR A 448 9.60 -9.12 17.93
C TYR A 448 8.91 -10.37 17.40
N GLU A 449 9.42 -11.53 17.79
CA GLU A 449 8.70 -12.81 17.69
C GLU A 449 7.36 -12.73 18.43
#